data_AF-A0A388T9Q4-F1
#
_entry.id   AF-A0A388T9Q4-F1
#
_cell.length_a   1.000
_cell.length_b   1.000
_cell.length_c   1.000
_cell.angle_alpha   90.00
_cell.angle_beta   90.00
_cell.angle_gamma   90.00
#
_symmetry.space_group_name_H-M   'P 1'
#
loop_
_entity.id
_entity.type
_entity.pdbx_description
1 polymer ?
#
loop_
_entity_poly.entity_id
_entity_poly.type
_entity_poly.pdbx_seq_one_letter_code
_entity_poly.pdbx_strand_id
1 'polypeptide(L)'
;MQNFNIVEKIKNLKPLKVAEQELLMEDAWEIYTRIGTIQNENTGQNATFVNNAFDKIIRHTGFDLRIIRKLAVAYQKAILAWTEPVNKSHKEHPNFVGYSNYVSKIFFTDKQKNVKIYYIRFTLQNLKTKLKTEQRSQFHSAYVSNVELYKEDASAIFPALAVRRGAEASLDKRLAQFFDKSREITKGVQT
;
A
#
# COMPACT_ATOMS: atom_id res chain seq x y z
N MET A 1 19.56 10.48 3.74
CA MET A 1 20.00 9.08 3.91
C MET A 1 18.90 8.09 4.31
N GLN A 2 17.91 8.43 5.17
CA GLN A 2 16.87 7.48 5.62
C GLN A 2 15.98 6.89 4.50
N ASN A 3 15.57 7.69 3.50
CA ASN A 3 14.65 7.22 2.44
C ASN A 3 15.25 6.16 1.50
N PHE A 4 16.56 6.24 1.22
CA PHE A 4 17.25 5.27 0.35
C PHE A 4 17.19 3.84 0.92
N ASN A 5 17.47 3.71 2.22
CA ASN A 5 17.41 2.42 2.92
C ASN A 5 15.98 1.84 2.89
N ILE A 6 14.96 2.69 2.98
CA ILE A 6 13.55 2.26 2.93
C ILE A 6 13.17 1.74 1.53
N VAL A 7 13.58 2.41 0.45
CA VAL A 7 13.30 1.93 -0.92
C VAL A 7 13.94 0.57 -1.18
N GLU A 8 15.20 0.39 -0.77
CA GLU A 8 15.86 -0.92 -0.90
C GLU A 8 15.17 -2.00 -0.06
N LYS A 9 14.73 -1.69 1.16
CA LYS A 9 13.90 -2.61 1.96
C LYS A 9 12.60 -2.99 1.25
N ILE A 10 11.91 -2.03 0.64
CA ILE A 10 10.67 -2.28 -0.12
C ILE A 10 10.94 -3.15 -1.36
N LYS A 11 12.00 -2.86 -2.12
CA LYS A 11 12.43 -3.67 -3.27
C LYS A 11 12.79 -5.09 -2.87
N ASN A 12 13.36 -5.29 -1.68
CA ASN A 12 13.75 -6.61 -1.18
C ASN A 12 12.65 -7.34 -0.40
N LEU A 13 11.44 -6.77 -0.27
CA LEU A 13 10.30 -7.48 0.32
C LEU A 13 10.03 -8.79 -0.41
N LYS A 14 9.93 -9.88 0.35
CA LYS A 14 9.47 -11.18 -0.15
C LYS A 14 7.98 -11.10 -0.46
N PRO A 15 7.55 -11.36 -1.70
CA PRO A 15 6.15 -11.24 -2.06
C PRO A 15 5.32 -12.38 -1.45
N LEU A 16 4.12 -12.06 -0.96
CA LEU A 16 3.17 -13.05 -0.48
C LEU A 16 2.36 -13.64 -1.65
N LYS A 17 2.27 -14.97 -1.71
CA LYS A 17 1.43 -15.65 -2.72
C LYS A 17 -0.04 -15.34 -2.47
N VAL A 18 -0.73 -14.81 -3.47
CA VAL A 18 -2.21 -14.74 -3.48
C VAL A 18 -2.77 -16.06 -3.98
N ALA A 19 -3.90 -16.49 -3.41
CA ALA A 19 -4.58 -17.70 -3.84
C ALA A 19 -5.05 -17.56 -5.29
N GLU A 20 -4.98 -18.65 -6.06
CA GLU A 20 -5.44 -18.68 -7.46
C GLU A 20 -6.97 -18.75 -7.53
N GLN A 21 -7.60 -19.38 -6.54
CA GLN A 21 -9.04 -19.51 -6.42
C GLN A 21 -9.70 -18.12 -6.34
N GLU A 22 -10.63 -17.89 -7.26
CA GLU A 22 -11.47 -16.69 -7.28
C GLU A 22 -12.21 -16.50 -5.95
N LEU A 23 -12.46 -15.24 -5.60
CA LEU A 23 -13.15 -14.86 -4.38
C LEU A 23 -14.41 -14.09 -4.74
N LEU A 24 -15.55 -14.55 -4.24
CA LEU A 24 -16.83 -13.85 -4.39
C LEU A 24 -16.89 -12.64 -3.46
N MET A 25 -17.71 -11.65 -3.80
CA MET A 25 -17.82 -10.40 -3.03
C MET A 25 -18.27 -10.64 -1.58
N GLU A 26 -19.23 -11.55 -1.37
CA GLU A 26 -19.75 -11.90 -0.04
C GLU A 26 -18.66 -12.54 0.83
N ASP A 27 -17.92 -13.51 0.28
CA ASP A 27 -16.77 -14.12 0.96
C ASP A 27 -15.68 -13.08 1.26
N ALA A 28 -15.41 -12.16 0.31
CA ALA A 28 -14.45 -11.09 0.49
C ALA A 28 -14.83 -10.18 1.66
N TRP A 29 -16.10 -9.81 1.76
CA TRP A 29 -16.62 -9.01 2.85
C TRP A 29 -16.51 -9.74 4.21
N GLU A 30 -16.89 -11.01 4.26
CA GLU A 30 -16.80 -11.82 5.48
C GLU A 30 -15.34 -11.95 5.95
N ILE A 31 -14.42 -12.24 5.04
CA ILE A 31 -12.99 -12.33 5.36
C ILE A 31 -12.48 -11.00 5.88
N TYR A 32 -12.84 -9.89 5.23
CA TYR A 32 -12.39 -8.56 5.60
C TYR A 32 -12.88 -8.15 7.00
N THR A 33 -14.16 -8.33 7.29
CA THR A 33 -14.76 -7.93 8.58
C THR A 33 -14.19 -8.73 9.76
N ARG A 34 -13.69 -9.94 9.52
CA ARG A 34 -13.01 -10.77 10.53
C ARG A 34 -11.56 -10.36 10.82
N ILE A 35 -10.94 -9.44 10.05
CA ILE A 35 -9.54 -9.04 10.25
C ILE A 35 -9.34 -8.35 11.60
N GLY A 36 -10.26 -7.46 12.00
CA GLY A 36 -10.14 -6.72 13.26
C GLY A 36 -8.93 -5.77 13.31
N THR A 37 -8.10 -5.87 14.35
CA THR A 37 -6.91 -5.03 14.53
C THR A 37 -5.64 -5.85 14.36
N ILE A 38 -4.73 -5.37 13.52
CA ILE A 38 -3.45 -6.00 13.24
C ILE A 38 -2.32 -5.07 13.67
N GLN A 39 -1.31 -5.60 14.35
CA GLN A 39 -0.07 -4.89 14.68
C GLN A 39 0.97 -5.12 13.58
N ASN A 40 1.64 -4.06 13.14
CA ASN A 40 2.79 -4.17 12.24
C ASN A 40 4.05 -4.59 13.01
N GLU A 41 4.71 -5.66 12.57
CA GLU A 41 5.88 -6.24 13.24
C GLU A 41 7.10 -5.31 13.22
N ASN A 42 7.23 -4.48 12.19
CA ASN A 42 8.40 -3.60 12.01
C ASN A 42 8.31 -2.29 12.81
N THR A 43 7.12 -1.86 13.17
CA THR A 43 6.87 -0.54 13.77
C THR A 43 6.09 -0.58 15.08
N GLY A 44 5.46 -1.71 15.41
CA GLY A 44 4.52 -1.83 16.53
C GLY A 44 3.19 -1.09 16.32
N GLN A 45 2.98 -0.44 15.17
CA GLN A 45 1.78 0.35 14.90
C GLN A 45 0.56 -0.54 14.64
N ASN A 46 -0.52 -0.30 15.39
CA ASN A 46 -1.80 -0.99 15.22
C ASN A 46 -2.63 -0.35 14.10
N ALA A 47 -3.23 -1.18 13.25
CA ALA A 47 -4.23 -0.80 12.27
C ALA A 47 -5.53 -1.56 12.50
N THR A 48 -6.61 -0.84 12.80
CA THR A 48 -7.96 -1.39 12.85
C THR A 48 -8.59 -1.35 11.46
N PHE A 49 -8.95 -2.52 10.92
CA PHE A 49 -9.64 -2.67 9.65
C PHE A 49 -11.12 -2.37 9.82
N VAL A 50 -11.48 -1.12 9.55
CA VAL A 50 -12.85 -0.61 9.67
C VAL A 50 -13.66 -0.93 8.42
N ASN A 51 -14.94 -1.24 8.60
CA ASN A 51 -15.88 -1.65 7.56
C ASN A 51 -15.94 -0.67 6.37
N ASN A 52 -15.95 0.63 6.65
CA ASN A 52 -16.04 1.68 5.61
C ASN A 52 -14.82 1.75 4.68
N ALA A 53 -13.70 1.10 5.01
CA ALA A 53 -12.54 1.03 4.14
C ALA A 53 -12.62 -0.11 3.12
N PHE A 54 -13.49 -1.11 3.32
CA PHE A 54 -13.73 -2.18 2.34
C PHE A 54 -14.25 -1.63 1.01
N ASP A 55 -15.30 -0.80 1.06
CA ASP A 55 -15.86 -0.20 -0.15
C ASP A 55 -14.85 0.66 -0.90
N LYS A 56 -13.94 1.32 -0.17
CA LYS A 56 -12.89 2.14 -0.79
C LYS A 56 -11.89 1.30 -1.57
N ILE A 57 -11.51 0.13 -1.04
CA ILE A 57 -10.54 -0.73 -1.71
C ILE A 57 -11.13 -1.42 -2.94
N ILE A 58 -12.34 -1.95 -2.85
CA ILE A 58 -12.94 -2.71 -3.97
C ILE A 58 -13.38 -1.80 -5.13
N ARG A 59 -13.63 -0.51 -4.86
CA ARG A 59 -13.97 0.48 -5.90
C ARG A 59 -12.76 0.92 -6.73
N HIS A 60 -11.54 0.62 -6.32
CA HIS A 60 -10.38 0.87 -7.17
C HIS A 60 -10.44 -0.03 -8.41
N THR A 61 -10.36 0.58 -9.59
CA THR A 61 -10.51 -0.11 -10.88
C THR A 61 -9.56 -1.31 -10.98
N GLY A 62 -10.16 -2.50 -11.13
CA GLY A 62 -9.48 -3.80 -11.23
C GLY A 62 -8.70 -4.20 -9.99
N PHE A 63 -9.16 -3.80 -8.81
CA PHE A 63 -8.78 -4.44 -7.57
C PHE A 63 -9.21 -5.92 -7.59
N ASP A 64 -8.26 -6.81 -7.31
CA ASP A 64 -8.49 -8.24 -7.27
C ASP A 64 -8.93 -8.68 -5.87
N LEU A 65 -10.16 -9.19 -5.74
CA LEU A 65 -10.74 -9.59 -4.45
C LEU A 65 -9.90 -10.64 -3.73
N ARG A 66 -9.14 -11.48 -4.44
CA ARG A 66 -8.29 -12.52 -3.84
C ARG A 66 -7.23 -11.92 -2.90
N ILE A 67 -6.87 -10.65 -3.09
CA ILE A 67 -5.95 -9.89 -2.22
C ILE A 67 -6.49 -9.74 -0.80
N ILE A 68 -7.83 -9.71 -0.61
CA ILE A 68 -8.45 -9.56 0.72
C ILE A 68 -7.95 -10.64 1.69
N ARG A 69 -7.74 -11.87 1.21
CA ARG A 69 -7.18 -13.00 1.98
C ARG A 69 -5.77 -12.74 2.54
N LYS A 70 -5.07 -11.73 2.01
CA LYS A 70 -3.68 -11.41 2.37
C LYS A 70 -3.53 -10.07 3.05
N LEU A 71 -4.56 -9.21 3.13
CA LEU A 71 -4.43 -7.87 3.68
C LEU A 71 -3.84 -7.84 5.10
N ALA A 72 -4.32 -8.72 6.00
CA ALA A 72 -3.84 -8.78 7.37
C ALA A 72 -2.33 -9.08 7.44
N VAL A 73 -1.90 -10.19 6.83
CA VAL A 73 -0.48 -10.61 6.83
C VAL A 73 0.40 -9.64 6.01
N ALA A 74 -0.13 -9.10 4.92
CA ALA A 74 0.57 -8.13 4.10
C ALA A 74 0.85 -6.84 4.87
N TYR A 75 -0.12 -6.33 5.62
CA TYR A 75 0.08 -5.16 6.49
C TYR A 75 1.01 -5.48 7.66
N GLN A 76 0.83 -6.63 8.32
CA GLN A 76 1.66 -7.06 9.46
C GLN A 76 3.16 -6.98 9.12
N LYS A 77 3.54 -7.38 7.90
CA LYS A 77 4.93 -7.41 7.42
C LYS A 77 5.34 -6.21 6.57
N ALA A 78 4.44 -5.24 6.39
CA ALA A 78 4.70 -4.09 5.52
C ALA A 78 5.81 -3.20 6.09
N ILE A 79 6.50 -2.49 5.21
CA ILE A 79 7.51 -1.49 5.56
C ILE A 79 6.83 -0.12 5.60
N LEU A 80 7.04 0.64 6.68
CA LEU A 80 6.65 2.05 6.72
C LEU A 80 7.49 2.82 5.69
N ALA A 81 6.82 3.37 4.68
CA ALA A 81 7.46 4.08 3.59
C ALA A 81 7.59 5.58 3.89
N TRP A 82 6.48 6.25 4.22
CA TRP A 82 6.48 7.64 4.65
C TRP A 82 5.25 7.96 5.51
N THR A 83 5.32 9.09 6.23
CA THR A 83 4.18 9.68 6.94
C THR A 83 3.83 11.04 6.34
N GLU A 84 2.55 11.39 6.38
CA GLU A 84 2.02 12.67 5.93
C GLU A 84 1.40 13.37 7.14
N PRO A 85 1.91 14.52 7.60
CA PRO A 85 1.28 15.26 8.69
C PRO A 85 -0.08 15.82 8.24
N VAL A 86 -0.93 16.21 9.20
CA VAL A 86 -2.18 16.94 8.89
C VAL A 86 -1.86 18.15 8.02
N ASN A 87 -2.54 18.25 6.88
CA ASN A 87 -2.50 19.47 6.08
C ASN A 87 -3.30 20.57 6.80
N LYS A 88 -2.59 21.59 7.29
CA LYS A 88 -3.15 22.73 8.03
C LYS A 88 -4.00 23.67 7.17
N SER A 89 -4.00 23.51 5.84
CA SER A 89 -4.85 24.32 4.95
C SER A 89 -6.31 23.84 4.88
N HIS A 90 -6.64 22.71 5.50
CA HIS A 90 -8.03 22.22 5.63
C HIS A 90 -8.57 22.43 7.03
N LYS A 91 -9.91 22.39 7.16
CA LYS A 91 -10.59 22.51 8.46
C LYS A 91 -9.98 21.53 9.46
N GLU A 92 -9.63 22.04 10.63
CA GLU A 92 -8.96 21.24 11.64
C GLU A 92 -9.85 20.09 12.12
N HIS A 93 -9.31 18.88 12.05
CA HIS A 93 -9.91 17.71 12.67
C HIS A 93 -9.14 17.43 13.97
N PRO A 94 -9.71 17.73 15.15
CA PRO A 94 -8.95 17.76 16.40
C PRO A 94 -8.33 16.41 16.76
N ASN A 95 -8.90 15.31 16.27
CA ASN A 95 -8.47 13.95 16.55
C ASN A 95 -7.62 13.33 15.42
N PHE A 96 -7.33 14.04 14.33
CA PHE A 96 -6.53 13.52 13.23
C PHE A 96 -5.08 14.02 13.35
N VAL A 97 -4.10 13.14 13.09
CA VAL A 97 -2.67 13.43 13.23
C VAL A 97 -1.94 13.38 11.89
N GLY A 98 -2.47 12.62 10.93
CA GLY A 98 -1.85 12.44 9.64
C GLY A 98 -2.07 11.04 9.09
N TYR A 99 -1.39 10.73 8.01
CA TYR A 99 -1.40 9.39 7.42
C TYR A 99 -0.05 8.69 7.59
N SER A 100 -0.08 7.39 7.81
CA SER A 100 1.10 6.52 7.64
C SER A 100 0.90 5.68 6.38
N ASN A 101 1.90 5.64 5.51
CA ASN A 101 1.88 4.85 4.29
C ASN A 101 2.85 3.67 4.41
N TYR A 102 2.30 2.46 4.31
CA TYR A 102 3.05 1.22 4.39
C TYR A 102 3.05 0.52 3.04
N VAL A 103 4.11 -0.20 2.72
CA VAL A 103 4.20 -0.96 1.47
C VAL A 103 4.50 -2.42 1.76
N SER A 104 3.72 -3.29 1.13
CA SER A 104 3.94 -4.72 1.09
C SER A 104 4.05 -5.19 -0.36
N LYS A 105 4.36 -6.47 -0.56
CA LYS A 105 4.49 -7.06 -1.89
C LYS A 105 3.71 -8.37 -1.97
N ILE A 106 3.02 -8.59 -3.07
CA ILE A 106 2.27 -9.82 -3.37
C ILE A 106 2.64 -10.33 -4.75
N PHE A 107 2.32 -11.59 -5.02
CA PHE A 107 2.37 -12.12 -6.37
C PHE A 107 1.16 -12.99 -6.70
N PHE A 108 0.82 -12.99 -7.98
CA PHE A 108 -0.14 -13.89 -8.59
C PHE A 108 0.58 -14.81 -9.56
N THR A 109 0.03 -16.01 -9.72
CA THR A 109 0.36 -16.90 -10.83
C THR A 109 -0.79 -16.80 -11.82
N ASP A 110 -0.52 -16.41 -13.07
CA ASP A 110 -1.55 -16.38 -14.11
C ASP A 110 -1.85 -17.80 -14.64
N LYS A 111 -2.85 -17.91 -15.53
CA LYS A 111 -3.27 -19.19 -16.11
C LYS A 111 -2.15 -19.88 -16.90
N GLN A 112 -1.16 -19.12 -17.37
CA GLN A 112 0.01 -19.57 -18.11
C GLN A 112 1.21 -19.84 -17.18
N LYS A 113 1.00 -19.85 -15.85
CA LYS A 113 2.03 -20.05 -14.82
C LYS A 113 3.08 -18.94 -14.75
N ASN A 114 2.84 -17.79 -15.36
CA ASN A 114 3.73 -16.64 -15.18
C ASN A 114 3.46 -15.98 -13.83
N VAL A 115 4.53 -15.60 -13.14
CA VAL A 115 4.46 -14.88 -11.87
C VAL A 115 4.42 -13.38 -12.15
N LYS A 116 3.37 -12.71 -11.69
CA LYS A 116 3.26 -11.25 -11.70
C LYS A 116 3.33 -10.71 -10.28
N ILE A 117 4.19 -9.70 -10.07
CA ILE A 117 4.49 -9.14 -8.75
C ILE A 117 3.90 -7.73 -8.65
N TYR A 118 3.28 -7.43 -7.51
CA TYR A 118 2.63 -6.15 -7.25
C TYR A 118 3.04 -5.61 -5.88
N TYR A 119 3.12 -4.28 -5.78
CA TYR A 119 3.11 -3.60 -4.50
C TYR A 119 1.67 -3.39 -4.02
N ILE A 120 1.47 -3.50 -2.71
CA ILE A 120 0.28 -3.01 -2.02
C ILE A 120 0.72 -1.85 -1.14
N ARG A 121 0.22 -0.64 -1.40
CA ARG A 121 0.37 0.49 -0.49
C ARG A 121 -0.85 0.58 0.42
N PHE A 122 -0.65 0.45 1.71
CA PHE A 122 -1.64 0.70 2.75
C PHE A 122 -1.53 2.14 3.20
N THR A 123 -2.68 2.81 3.32
CA THR A 123 -2.79 4.12 3.98
C THR A 123 -3.54 3.92 5.28
N LEU A 124 -2.91 4.33 6.39
CA LEU A 124 -3.55 4.39 7.70
C LEU A 124 -3.88 5.83 8.05
N GLN A 125 -5.07 6.06 8.57
CA GLN A 125 -5.45 7.32 9.19
C GLN A 125 -5.07 7.27 10.66
N ASN A 126 -4.12 8.13 11.06
CA ASN A 126 -3.61 8.19 12.42
C ASN A 126 -4.46 9.15 13.25
N LEU A 127 -4.93 8.68 14.41
CA LEU A 127 -5.81 9.42 15.30
C LEU A 127 -5.12 9.72 16.63
N LYS A 128 -5.47 10.87 17.23
CA LYS A 128 -5.11 11.17 18.61
C LYS A 128 -5.87 10.25 19.55
N THR A 129 -5.20 9.80 20.59
CA THR A 129 -5.78 9.10 21.73
C THR A 129 -5.62 9.96 22.98
N LYS A 130 -6.43 9.68 24.01
CA LYS A 130 -6.36 10.41 25.30
C LYS A 130 -5.02 10.16 26.01
N LEU A 131 -4.42 8.99 25.79
CA LEU A 131 -3.11 8.60 26.29
C LEU A 131 -2.08 8.76 25.16
N LYS A 132 -1.13 9.70 25.27
CA LYS A 132 -0.11 9.98 24.22
C LYS A 132 0.67 8.75 23.73
N THR A 133 0.67 7.67 24.51
CA THR A 133 1.37 6.41 24.24
C THR A 133 0.57 5.42 23.39
N GLU A 134 -0.75 5.57 23.26
CA GLU A 134 -1.57 4.69 22.44
C GLU A 134 -1.67 5.25 21.01
N GLN A 135 -1.05 4.60 20.03
CA GLN A 135 -1.28 4.96 18.64
C GLN A 135 -2.54 4.24 18.13
N ARG A 136 -3.60 4.99 17.86
CA ARG A 136 -4.80 4.46 17.20
C ARG A 136 -4.78 4.82 15.73
N SER A 137 -4.64 3.81 14.89
CA SER A 137 -4.67 3.98 13.43
C SER A 137 -5.80 3.14 12.85
N GLN A 138 -6.54 3.74 11.93
CA GLN A 138 -7.56 3.03 11.17
C GLN A 138 -7.03 2.77 9.77
N PHE A 139 -7.23 1.56 9.27
CA PHE A 139 -7.00 1.27 7.87
C PHE A 139 -7.94 2.15 7.03
N HIS A 140 -7.37 2.95 6.12
CA HIS A 140 -8.12 3.92 5.34
C HIS A 140 -8.34 3.43 3.91
N SER A 141 -7.30 2.89 3.28
CA SER A 141 -7.34 2.35 1.91
C SER A 141 -6.11 1.51 1.62
N ALA A 142 -6.18 0.71 0.57
CA ALA A 142 -5.05 0.04 -0.06
C ALA A 142 -5.07 0.30 -1.57
N TYR A 143 -3.89 0.44 -2.16
CA TYR A 143 -3.71 0.58 -3.59
C TYR A 143 -2.73 -0.48 -4.10
N VAL A 144 -3.08 -1.13 -5.20
CA VAL A 144 -2.31 -2.25 -5.76
C VAL A 144 -1.77 -1.83 -7.13
N SER A 145 -0.48 -2.06 -7.36
CA SER A 145 0.18 -1.63 -8.60
C SER A 145 1.34 -2.55 -8.95
N ASN A 146 1.57 -2.79 -10.24
CA ASN A 146 2.61 -3.69 -10.71
C ASN A 146 4.01 -3.13 -10.40
N VAL A 147 4.92 -3.96 -9.87
CA VAL A 147 6.28 -3.52 -9.50
C VAL A 147 7.10 -3.01 -10.70
N GLU A 148 6.81 -3.52 -11.89
CA GLU A 148 7.47 -3.12 -13.14
C GLU A 148 7.25 -1.64 -13.45
N LEU A 149 6.18 -1.04 -12.91
CA LEU A 149 5.87 0.38 -13.11
C LEU A 149 6.86 1.34 -12.42
N TYR A 150 7.69 0.82 -11.52
CA TYR A 150 8.63 1.60 -10.70
C TYR A 150 10.08 1.42 -11.14
N LYS A 151 10.33 0.69 -12.23
CA LYS A 151 11.67 0.55 -12.82
C LYS A 151 12.08 1.84 -13.54
N GLU A 152 13.37 2.12 -13.59
CA GLU A 152 13.89 3.42 -14.00
C GLU A 152 13.47 3.79 -15.43
N ASP A 153 13.54 2.84 -16.36
CA ASP A 153 13.18 3.03 -17.77
C ASP A 153 11.66 3.06 -17.99
N ALA A 154 10.90 2.51 -17.06
CA ALA A 154 9.46 2.39 -17.21
C ALA A 154 8.76 3.75 -17.00
N SER A 155 9.29 4.59 -16.08
CA SER A 155 8.72 5.89 -15.72
C SER A 155 8.53 6.87 -16.89
N ALA A 156 9.37 6.79 -17.94
CA ALA A 156 9.27 7.60 -19.15
C ALA A 156 8.18 7.12 -20.14
N ILE A 157 7.71 5.88 -20.02
CA ILE A 157 6.87 5.21 -21.02
C ILE A 157 5.37 5.32 -20.69
N PHE A 158 5.02 5.66 -19.44
CA PHE A 158 3.67 5.45 -18.91
C PHE A 158 2.54 6.38 -19.34
N PRO A 159 2.73 7.65 -19.74
CA PRO A 159 1.63 8.45 -20.29
C PRO A 159 0.96 7.76 -21.49
N ALA A 160 1.72 6.98 -22.27
CA ALA A 160 1.23 6.28 -23.46
C ALA A 160 0.63 4.89 -23.17
N LEU A 161 1.01 4.21 -22.07
CA LEU A 161 0.59 2.83 -21.76
C LEU A 161 -0.73 2.73 -20.96
N ALA A 162 -1.08 3.76 -20.18
CA ALA A 162 -2.30 3.78 -19.37
C ALA A 162 -3.58 3.68 -20.23
N VAL A 163 -3.54 4.13 -21.48
CA VAL A 163 -4.67 4.10 -22.42
C VAL A 163 -4.94 2.68 -22.98
N ARG A 164 -3.97 1.75 -22.91
CA ARG A 164 -4.05 0.44 -23.59
C ARG A 164 -4.19 -0.80 -22.69
N ARG A 165 -3.93 -0.72 -21.37
CA ARG A 165 -3.75 -1.92 -20.52
C ARG A 165 -4.66 -2.06 -19.28
N GLY A 166 -5.63 -1.15 -19.08
CA GLY A 166 -6.59 -1.27 -17.97
C GLY A 166 -5.93 -1.31 -16.58
N ALA A 167 -6.49 -2.07 -15.63
CA ALA A 167 -6.05 -2.12 -14.24
C ALA A 167 -4.61 -2.62 -14.03
N GLU A 168 -4.04 -3.40 -14.95
CA GLU A 168 -2.62 -3.80 -14.91
C GLU A 168 -1.65 -2.62 -15.07
N ALA A 169 -2.12 -1.47 -15.56
CA ALA A 169 -1.36 -0.25 -15.76
C ALA A 169 -1.70 0.86 -14.76
N SER A 170 -2.46 0.56 -13.70
CA SER A 170 -2.84 1.55 -12.70
C SER A 170 -1.64 1.88 -11.79
N LEU A 171 -0.97 2.98 -12.09
CA LEU A 171 0.18 3.46 -11.33
C LEU A 171 -0.26 4.14 -10.03
N ASP A 172 0.31 3.71 -8.90
CA ASP A 172 0.20 4.45 -7.65
C ASP A 172 1.10 5.68 -7.69
N LYS A 173 0.52 6.83 -8.08
CA LYS A 173 1.26 8.09 -8.23
C LYS A 173 2.00 8.51 -6.95
N ARG A 174 1.45 8.20 -5.77
CA ARG A 174 2.09 8.56 -4.50
C ARG A 174 3.31 7.68 -4.24
N LEU A 175 3.19 6.38 -4.49
CA LEU A 175 4.32 5.46 -4.39
C LEU A 175 5.41 5.80 -5.42
N ALA A 176 5.02 6.17 -6.65
CA ALA A 176 5.95 6.59 -7.69
C ALA A 176 6.75 7.82 -7.26
N GLN A 177 6.07 8.87 -6.78
CA GLN A 177 6.72 10.07 -6.24
C GLN A 177 7.68 9.75 -5.09
N PHE A 178 7.35 8.79 -4.23
CA PHE A 178 8.24 8.35 -3.15
C PHE A 178 9.52 7.68 -3.68
N PHE A 179 9.40 6.82 -4.69
CA PHE A 179 10.54 6.21 -5.36
C PHE A 179 11.39 7.26 -6.08
N ASP A 180 10.77 8.19 -6.80
CA ASP A 180 11.46 9.26 -7.56
C ASP A 180 12.29 10.15 -6.65
N LYS A 181 11.68 10.67 -5.58
CA LYS A 181 12.39 11.51 -4.58
C LYS A 181 13.56 10.77 -3.95
N SER A 182 13.43 9.47 -3.74
CA SER A 182 14.53 8.67 -3.18
C SER A 182 15.69 8.52 -4.17
N ARG A 183 15.42 8.47 -5.47
CA ARG A 183 16.44 8.42 -6.54
C ARG A 183 17.19 9.74 -6.70
N GLU A 184 16.48 10.87 -6.66
CA GLU A 184 17.09 12.21 -6.73
C GLU A 184 18.09 12.42 -5.60
N ILE A 185 17.75 11.98 -4.37
CA ILE A 185 18.66 12.02 -3.23
C ILE A 185 19.92 11.17 -3.49
N THR A 186 19.80 10.00 -4.12
CA THR A 186 20.98 9.16 -4.42
C THR A 186 21.89 9.81 -5.46
N LYS A 187 21.33 10.43 -6.51
CA LYS A 187 22.12 11.09 -7.56
C LYS A 187 22.84 12.34 -7.06
N GLY A 188 22.21 13.14 -6.20
CA GLY A 188 22.81 14.34 -5.62
C GLY A 188 23.86 14.08 -4.52
N VAL A 189 24.03 12.83 -4.08
CA VAL A 189 25.07 12.43 -3.10
C VAL A 189 26.33 11.90 -3.81
N GLN A 190 26.29 11.70 -5.14
CA GLN A 190 27.41 11.22 -5.95
C GLN A 190 28.22 12.36 -6.63
N THR A 191 27.97 13.62 -6.28
CA THR A 191 28.72 14.81 -6.72
C THR A 191 29.42 15.46 -5.53
#